data_AF-A0A2T2N269-F1
#
_entry.id   AF-A0A2T2N269-F1
#
_cell.length_a   1.000
_cell.length_b   1.000
_cell.length_c   1.000
_cell.angle_alpha   90.00
_cell.angle_beta   90.00
_cell.angle_gamma   90.00
#
_symmetry.space_group_name_H-M   'P 1'
#
loop_
_entity.id
_entity.type
_entity.pdbx_description
1 polymer ?
#
loop_
_entity_poly.entity_id
_entity_poly.type
_entity_poly.pdbx_seq_one_letter_code
_entity_poly.pdbx_strand_id
1 'polypeptide(L)'
;MLKVESVQTQAVNPDMLPITPKNYRVQRKADYTFAFHRNNEQVSELYNKLHLVGLGDMVSQTMDANTKRLALFSGIEVKQENGGKDEALAQLAIWLAAGLENVRRLAEIGQKRRFSVEELRPTVGWTIIGHDWHTYIAHRAHQDGRDTFVSISA
;
A
#
# COMPACT_ATOMS: atom_id res chain seq x y z
N MET A 1 -4.84 11.84 13.98
CA MET A 1 -4.69 11.87 12.51
C MET A 1 -4.35 10.49 11.97
N LEU A 2 -3.18 9.94 12.30
CA LEU A 2 -2.78 8.57 11.91
C LEU A 2 -3.10 7.56 13.00
N LYS A 3 -3.42 6.33 12.60
CA LYS A 3 -3.60 5.17 13.48
C LYS A 3 -2.91 3.95 12.86
N VAL A 4 -2.32 3.10 13.69
CA VAL A 4 -1.82 1.79 13.27
C VAL A 4 -2.99 0.81 13.22
N GLU A 5 -3.14 0.10 12.12
CA GLU A 5 -4.09 -0.99 11.95
C GLU A 5 -3.35 -2.30 11.77
N SER A 6 -3.77 -3.35 12.48
CA SER A 6 -3.30 -4.71 12.21
C SER A 6 -4.00 -5.23 10.97
N VAL A 7 -3.23 -5.72 9.99
CA VAL A 7 -3.74 -6.22 8.70
C VAL A 7 -3.37 -7.69 8.42
N GLN A 8 -2.81 -8.38 9.41
CA GLN A 8 -2.37 -9.78 9.34
C GLN A 8 -3.44 -10.74 8.77
N THR A 9 -4.70 -10.53 9.14
CA THR A 9 -5.80 -11.41 8.70
C THR A 9 -6.48 -10.90 7.43
N GLN A 10 -6.22 -9.67 6.99
CA GLN A 10 -6.99 -9.02 5.93
C GLN A 10 -6.47 -9.35 4.55
N ALA A 11 -7.36 -9.85 3.69
CA ALA A 11 -7.03 -10.16 2.30
C ALA A 11 -6.82 -8.87 1.50
N VAL A 12 -5.72 -8.81 0.76
CA VAL A 12 -5.51 -7.83 -0.31
C VAL A 12 -6.39 -8.21 -1.50
N ASN A 13 -6.98 -7.21 -2.17
CA ASN A 13 -7.73 -7.38 -3.40
C ASN A 13 -6.83 -8.05 -4.46
N PRO A 14 -7.20 -9.25 -4.97
CA PRO A 14 -6.40 -9.98 -5.94
C PRO A 14 -6.07 -9.17 -7.20
N ASP A 15 -6.97 -8.29 -7.64
CA ASP A 15 -6.73 -7.50 -8.84
C ASP A 15 -5.62 -6.46 -8.68
N MET A 16 -5.24 -6.14 -7.44
CA MET A 16 -4.17 -5.20 -7.12
C MET A 16 -2.84 -5.91 -6.79
N LEU A 17 -2.83 -7.24 -6.70
CA LEU A 17 -1.61 -7.99 -6.40
C LEU A 17 -0.65 -8.01 -7.59
N PRO A 18 0.67 -7.99 -7.33
CA PRO A 18 1.66 -8.20 -8.37
C PRO A 18 1.49 -9.58 -9.01
N ILE A 19 1.68 -9.63 -10.33
CA ILE A 19 1.65 -10.85 -11.14
C ILE A 19 3.09 -11.26 -11.41
N THR A 20 3.40 -12.52 -11.15
CA THR A 20 4.73 -13.08 -11.41
C THR A 20 4.89 -13.47 -12.88
N PRO A 21 6.13 -13.75 -13.35
CA PRO A 21 6.36 -14.19 -14.73
C PRO A 21 5.59 -15.45 -15.14
N LYS A 22 5.21 -16.31 -14.18
CA LYS A 22 4.39 -17.51 -14.44
C LYS A 22 2.88 -17.26 -14.29
N ASN A 23 2.46 -16.00 -14.31
CA ASN A 23 1.06 -15.58 -14.24
C ASN A 23 0.30 -16.00 -12.96
N TYR A 24 1.01 -16.19 -11.84
CA TYR A 24 0.38 -16.35 -10.52
C TYR A 24 0.45 -15.05 -9.72
N ARG A 25 -0.60 -14.78 -8.94
CA ARG A 25 -0.65 -13.67 -7.98
C ARG A 25 -0.16 -14.14 -6.62
N VAL A 26 0.76 -13.39 -6.03
CA VAL A 26 1.30 -13.72 -4.70
C VAL A 26 0.53 -12.94 -3.65
N GLN A 27 -0.29 -13.62 -2.86
CA GLN A 27 -0.96 -13.00 -1.73
C GLN A 27 -0.02 -13.02 -0.51
N ARG A 28 0.62 -11.90 -0.25
CA ARG A 28 1.28 -11.61 1.03
C ARG A 28 0.67 -10.36 1.63
N LYS A 29 0.64 -10.33 2.96
CA LYS A 29 0.07 -9.26 3.76
C LYS A 29 1.23 -8.62 4.53
N ALA A 30 1.05 -7.38 4.95
CA ALA A 30 1.86 -6.83 6.02
C ALA A 30 1.27 -7.26 7.37
N ASP A 31 2.03 -7.13 8.45
CA ASP A 31 1.48 -7.26 9.79
C ASP A 31 0.64 -6.05 10.18
N TYR A 32 1.17 -4.86 9.90
CA TYR A 32 0.52 -3.59 10.22
C TYR A 32 0.60 -2.60 9.06
N THR A 33 -0.21 -1.55 9.14
CA THR A 33 -0.20 -0.43 8.21
C THR A 33 -0.64 0.84 8.96
N PHE A 34 -0.34 2.00 8.39
CA PHE A 34 -0.91 3.24 8.88
C PHE A 34 -2.19 3.57 8.13
N ALA A 35 -3.17 4.09 8.85
CA ALA A 35 -4.44 4.56 8.31
C ALA A 35 -4.74 5.96 8.81
N PHE A 36 -5.46 6.74 8.00
CA PHE A 36 -6.11 7.95 8.49
C PHE A 36 -7.31 7.58 9.37
N HIS A 37 -7.30 8.02 10.62
CA HIS A 37 -8.34 7.69 11.58
C HIS A 37 -9.68 8.31 11.18
N ARG A 38 -10.69 7.48 10.87
CA ARG A 38 -11.97 7.94 10.29
C ARG A 38 -12.75 8.98 11.12
N ASN A 39 -12.59 8.98 12.45
CA ASN A 39 -13.25 9.97 13.32
C ASN A 39 -12.41 11.23 13.55
N ASN A 40 -11.24 11.35 12.92
CA ASN A 40 -10.44 12.57 13.06
C ASN A 40 -11.04 13.67 12.16
N GLU A 41 -11.22 14.87 12.72
CA GLU A 41 -11.92 15.99 12.07
C GLU A 41 -11.30 16.40 10.72
N GLN A 42 -10.00 16.20 10.52
CA GLN A 42 -9.33 16.55 9.27
C GLN A 42 -9.67 15.62 8.10
N VAL A 43 -10.19 14.41 8.37
CA VAL A 43 -10.41 13.37 7.35
C VAL A 43 -11.82 12.77 7.38
N SER A 44 -12.59 12.99 8.45
CA SER A 44 -13.94 12.44 8.60
C SER A 44 -14.88 12.90 7.47
N GLU A 45 -14.78 14.16 7.06
CA GLU A 45 -15.56 14.71 5.96
C GLU A 45 -15.25 14.00 4.63
N LEU A 46 -13.98 13.68 4.36
CA LEU A 46 -13.57 12.94 3.17
C LEU A 46 -14.19 11.54 3.14
N TYR A 47 -14.12 10.80 4.26
CA TYR A 47 -14.75 9.48 4.36
C TYR A 47 -16.26 9.53 4.17
N ASN A 48 -16.93 10.53 4.77
CA ASN A 48 -18.37 10.72 4.60
C ASN A 48 -18.74 11.01 3.15
N LYS A 49 -18.00 11.89 2.46
CA LYS A 49 -18.21 12.18 1.03
C LYS A 49 -18.05 10.92 0.18
N LEU A 50 -16.98 10.14 0.38
CA LEU A 50 -16.75 8.89 -0.34
C LEU A 50 -17.89 7.89 -0.10
N HIS A 51 -18.39 7.78 1.13
CA HIS A 51 -19.53 6.92 1.43
C HIS A 51 -20.79 7.35 0.70
N LEU A 52 -21.13 8.65 0.71
CA LEU A 52 -22.33 9.20 0.07
C LEU A 52 -22.36 8.99 -1.45
N VAL A 53 -21.20 8.97 -2.09
CA VAL A 53 -21.09 8.71 -3.55
C VAL A 53 -20.89 7.23 -3.90
N GLY A 54 -21.04 6.32 -2.93
CA GLY A 54 -20.92 4.87 -3.14
C GLY A 54 -19.48 4.36 -3.31
N LEU A 55 -18.47 5.19 -3.02
CA LEU A 55 -17.05 4.83 -3.13
C LEU A 55 -16.42 4.42 -1.80
N GLY A 56 -17.17 4.49 -0.70
CA GLY A 56 -16.65 4.23 0.66
C GLY A 56 -16.08 2.83 0.87
N ASP A 57 -16.42 1.85 0.04
CA ASP A 57 -15.92 0.47 0.11
C ASP A 57 -14.67 0.21 -0.77
N MET A 58 -14.17 1.24 -1.46
CA MET A 58 -13.09 1.14 -2.44
C MET A 58 -11.87 1.99 -2.07
N VAL A 59 -11.68 2.28 -0.78
CA VAL A 59 -10.66 3.24 -0.32
C VAL A 59 -9.28 2.59 -0.19
N SER A 60 -9.19 1.34 0.28
CA SER A 60 -7.91 0.62 0.34
C SER A 60 -7.83 -0.56 -0.61
N GLN A 61 -6.61 -1.10 -0.69
CA GLN A 61 -6.27 -2.34 -1.34
C GLN A 61 -6.78 -3.60 -0.64
N THR A 62 -7.49 -3.50 0.49
CA THR A 62 -7.98 -4.67 1.24
C THR A 62 -9.45 -4.97 0.95
N MET A 63 -9.88 -6.20 1.23
CA MET A 63 -11.27 -6.65 1.02
C MET A 63 -12.08 -6.77 2.31
N ASP A 64 -11.44 -6.66 3.47
CA ASP A 64 -12.12 -6.75 4.76
C ASP A 64 -13.11 -5.59 4.94
N ALA A 65 -14.26 -5.88 5.55
CA ALA A 65 -15.39 -4.96 5.66
C ALA A 65 -15.03 -3.64 6.37
N ASN A 66 -14.06 -3.67 7.29
CA ASN A 66 -13.57 -2.50 8.00
C ASN A 66 -12.43 -1.83 7.22
N THR A 67 -11.36 -2.57 6.91
CA THR A 67 -10.14 -1.93 6.38
C THR A 67 -10.28 -1.48 4.93
N LYS A 68 -11.19 -2.05 4.14
CA LYS A 68 -11.48 -1.59 2.75
C LYS A 68 -11.95 -0.13 2.69
N ARG A 69 -12.47 0.38 3.80
CA ARG A 69 -13.02 1.74 3.95
C ARG A 69 -12.01 2.75 4.47
N LEU A 70 -10.81 2.31 4.83
CA LEU A 70 -9.77 3.16 5.41
C LEU A 70 -8.75 3.54 4.33
N ALA A 71 -8.26 4.77 4.34
CA ALA A 71 -7.11 5.16 3.54
C ALA A 71 -5.83 4.60 4.18
N LEU A 72 -5.51 3.36 3.84
CA LEU A 72 -4.29 2.67 4.25
C LEU A 72 -3.13 3.17 3.41
N PHE A 73 -2.04 3.53 4.08
CA PHE A 73 -0.78 3.87 3.43
C PHE A 73 0.36 3.21 4.18
N SER A 74 1.45 2.94 3.45
CA SER A 74 2.59 2.20 3.98
C SER A 74 2.26 0.76 4.43
N GLY A 75 3.27 0.03 4.88
CA GLY A 75 3.18 -1.29 5.51
C GLY A 75 4.32 -1.49 6.50
N ILE A 76 4.08 -2.29 7.52
CA ILE A 76 5.06 -2.68 8.54
C ILE A 76 5.01 -4.20 8.62
N GLU A 77 6.15 -4.83 8.38
CA GLU A 77 6.32 -6.28 8.50
C GLU A 77 7.25 -6.57 9.68
N VAL A 78 6.83 -7.43 10.58
CA VAL A 78 7.52 -7.72 11.84
C VAL A 78 7.92 -9.20 11.87
N LYS A 79 9.21 -9.45 12.02
CA LYS A 79 9.73 -10.79 12.28
C LYS A 79 10.55 -10.81 13.56
N GLN A 80 10.69 -12.02 14.13
CA GLN A 80 11.63 -12.28 15.21
C GLN A 80 13.09 -12.12 14.72
N GLU A 81 14.05 -12.08 15.65
CA GLU A 81 15.49 -11.83 15.35
C GLU A 81 16.07 -12.81 14.31
N ASN A 82 15.68 -14.08 14.38
CA ASN A 82 16.05 -15.12 13.42
C ASN A 82 15.07 -15.25 12.23
N GLY A 83 14.16 -14.29 12.07
CA GLY A 83 13.20 -14.26 10.99
C GLY A 83 13.85 -13.95 9.65
N GLY A 84 13.31 -14.52 8.58
CA GLY A 84 13.83 -14.31 7.22
C GLY A 84 13.69 -12.83 6.80
N LYS A 85 14.81 -12.12 6.71
CA LYS A 85 14.86 -10.72 6.23
C LYS A 85 14.30 -10.60 4.81
N ASP A 86 14.69 -11.51 3.93
CA ASP A 86 14.22 -11.55 2.54
C ASP A 86 12.72 -11.83 2.46
N GLU A 87 12.23 -12.71 3.34
CA GLU A 87 10.80 -12.98 3.43
C GLU A 87 10.05 -11.72 3.87
N ALA A 88 10.49 -11.06 4.94
CA ALA A 88 9.87 -9.83 5.43
C ALA A 88 9.83 -8.73 4.35
N LEU A 89 10.95 -8.54 3.66
CA LEU A 89 11.03 -7.58 2.56
C LEU A 89 10.11 -7.96 1.40
N ALA A 90 10.02 -9.24 1.04
CA ALA A 90 9.12 -9.70 -0.02
C ALA A 90 7.65 -9.48 0.35
N GLN A 91 7.26 -9.77 1.60
CA GLN A 91 5.90 -9.52 2.10
C GLN A 91 5.56 -8.03 2.06
N LEU A 92 6.47 -7.18 2.56
CA LEU A 92 6.34 -5.72 2.51
C LEU A 92 6.24 -5.21 1.06
N ALA A 93 7.10 -5.67 0.16
CA ALA A 93 7.11 -5.22 -1.23
C ALA A 93 5.79 -5.53 -1.95
N ILE A 94 5.20 -6.71 -1.70
CA ILE A 94 3.90 -7.09 -2.24
C ILE A 94 2.79 -6.14 -1.73
N TRP A 95 2.81 -5.82 -0.43
CA TRP A 95 1.86 -4.89 0.16
C TRP A 95 1.97 -3.49 -0.43
N LEU A 96 3.20 -2.97 -0.55
CA LEU A 96 3.45 -1.64 -1.12
C LEU A 96 3.07 -1.57 -2.60
N ALA A 97 3.34 -2.62 -3.38
CA ALA A 97 2.93 -2.71 -4.78
C ALA A 97 1.41 -2.65 -4.93
N ALA A 98 0.67 -3.39 -4.10
CA ALA A 98 -0.79 -3.35 -4.10
C ALA A 98 -1.33 -1.97 -3.67
N GLY A 99 -0.69 -1.33 -2.69
CA GLY A 99 -1.01 0.05 -2.29
C GLY A 99 -0.81 1.06 -3.43
N LEU A 100 0.30 0.99 -4.15
CA LEU A 100 0.56 1.86 -5.31
C LEU A 100 -0.46 1.64 -6.44
N GLU A 101 -0.84 0.38 -6.70
CA GLU A 101 -1.89 0.07 -7.68
C GLU A 101 -3.27 0.60 -7.24
N ASN A 102 -3.59 0.53 -5.94
CA ASN A 102 -4.80 1.14 -5.39
C ASN A 102 -4.81 2.66 -5.59
N VAL A 103 -3.71 3.35 -5.27
CA VAL A 103 -3.58 4.81 -5.49
C VAL A 103 -3.76 5.16 -6.97
N ARG A 104 -3.15 4.39 -7.88
CA ARG A 104 -3.34 4.59 -9.34
C ARG A 104 -4.83 4.51 -9.71
N ARG A 105 -5.54 3.49 -9.27
CA ARG A 105 -6.97 3.30 -9.56
C ARG A 105 -7.85 4.41 -8.97
N LEU A 106 -7.59 4.81 -7.72
CA LEU A 106 -8.28 5.92 -7.08
C LEU A 106 -8.07 7.23 -7.84
N ALA A 107 -6.85 7.47 -8.32
CA ALA A 107 -6.55 8.63 -9.15
C ALA A 107 -7.30 8.60 -10.48
N GLU A 108 -7.40 7.43 -11.13
CA GLU A 108 -8.19 7.28 -12.37
C GLU A 108 -9.67 7.55 -12.15
N ILE A 109 -10.24 7.04 -11.05
CA ILE A 109 -11.64 7.30 -10.68
C ILE A 109 -11.86 8.79 -10.43
N GLY A 110 -10.99 9.43 -9.63
CA GLY A 110 -11.12 10.83 -9.25
C GLY A 110 -10.91 11.80 -10.42
N GLN A 111 -9.98 11.48 -11.33
CA GLN A 111 -9.62 12.35 -12.45
C GLN A 111 -10.32 11.99 -13.76
N LYS A 112 -11.05 10.88 -13.81
CA LYS A 112 -11.77 10.38 -15.00
C LYS A 112 -10.88 10.24 -16.24
N ARG A 113 -9.62 9.88 -16.04
CA ARG A 113 -8.64 9.60 -17.09
C ARG A 113 -7.68 8.51 -16.66
N ARG A 114 -6.94 7.94 -17.62
CA ARG A 114 -5.83 7.05 -17.30
C ARG A 114 -4.76 7.81 -16.50
N PHE A 115 -4.27 7.19 -15.45
CA PHE A 115 -3.25 7.75 -14.57
C PHE A 115 -1.91 7.11 -14.88
N SER A 116 -0.93 7.94 -15.22
CA SER A 116 0.37 7.46 -15.64
C SER A 116 1.21 6.98 -14.46
N VAL A 117 2.14 6.07 -14.70
CA VAL A 117 3.01 5.54 -13.64
C VAL A 117 3.92 6.62 -13.07
N GLU A 118 4.34 7.57 -13.91
CA GLU A 118 5.22 8.69 -13.57
C GLU A 118 4.53 9.71 -12.65
N GLU A 119 3.21 9.68 -12.59
CA GLU A 119 2.40 10.54 -11.72
C GLU A 119 2.25 9.95 -10.30
N LEU A 120 2.59 8.66 -10.11
CA LEU A 120 2.54 8.03 -8.80
C LEU A 120 3.69 8.52 -7.93
N ARG A 121 3.34 9.05 -6.76
CA ARG A 121 4.33 9.38 -5.74
C ARG A 121 4.87 8.09 -5.10
N PRO A 122 6.15 8.06 -4.70
CA PRO A 122 6.68 6.96 -3.91
C PRO A 122 5.91 6.76 -2.61
N THR A 123 5.90 5.54 -2.12
CA THR A 123 5.40 5.16 -0.80
C THR A 123 6.55 4.71 0.09
N VAL A 124 6.31 4.63 1.39
CA VAL A 124 7.28 4.20 2.40
C VAL A 124 6.80 2.91 3.06
N GLY A 125 7.70 2.10 3.60
CA GLY A 125 7.37 0.92 4.42
C GLY A 125 8.50 0.54 5.34
N TRP A 126 8.22 -0.34 6.30
CA TRP A 126 9.18 -0.78 7.30
C TRP A 126 9.23 -2.30 7.42
N THR A 127 10.42 -2.84 7.61
CA THR A 127 10.60 -4.15 8.24
C THR A 127 11.19 -3.95 9.64
N ILE A 128 10.72 -4.75 10.59
CA ILE A 128 11.23 -4.81 11.96
C ILE A 128 11.66 -6.24 12.21
N ILE A 129 12.97 -6.47 12.36
CA ILE A 129 13.54 -7.81 12.56
C ILE A 129 14.20 -7.84 13.93
N GLY A 130 13.58 -8.54 14.89
CA GLY A 130 13.97 -8.42 16.29
C GLY A 130 13.77 -6.98 16.77
N HIS A 131 14.87 -6.25 16.95
CA HIS A 131 14.87 -4.84 17.34
C HIS A 131 15.34 -3.89 16.23
N ASP A 132 15.70 -4.42 15.07
CA ASP A 132 16.25 -3.63 13.96
C ASP A 132 15.15 -3.12 13.03
N TRP A 133 15.10 -1.79 12.86
CA TRP A 133 14.16 -1.12 11.97
C TRP A 133 14.83 -0.77 10.64
N HIS A 134 14.20 -1.18 9.53
CA HIS A 134 14.66 -0.85 8.18
C HIS A 134 13.55 -0.09 7.46
N THR A 135 13.88 1.07 6.90
CA THR A 135 12.94 1.89 6.14
C THR A 135 13.18 1.69 4.63
N TYR A 136 12.09 1.51 3.89
CA TYR A 136 12.11 1.32 2.45
C TYR A 136 11.26 2.38 1.77
N ILE A 137 11.74 2.90 0.65
CA ILE A 137 10.98 3.76 -0.25
C ILE A 137 10.71 2.95 -1.51
N ALA A 138 9.43 2.79 -1.85
CA ALA A 138 8.99 2.07 -3.04
C ALA A 138 8.35 3.04 -4.02
N HIS A 139 8.81 3.01 -5.26
CA HIS A 139 8.15 3.66 -6.39
C HIS A 139 7.82 2.58 -7.44
N ARG A 140 6.89 2.89 -8.33
CA ARG A 140 6.55 1.97 -9.41
C ARG A 140 7.55 2.16 -10.55
N ALA A 141 8.21 1.07 -10.95
CA ALA A 141 9.20 1.09 -12.02
C ALA A 141 8.57 1.26 -13.40
N HIS A 142 9.27 1.93 -14.32
CA HIS A 142 8.91 1.98 -15.73
C HIS A 142 9.19 0.62 -16.40
N GLN A 143 8.28 0.25 -17.31
CA GLN A 143 8.19 -0.89 -18.26
C GLN A 143 8.95 -2.23 -18.06
N ASP A 144 10.07 -2.34 -17.30
CA ASP A 144 10.87 -3.57 -17.12
C ASP A 144 11.43 -3.76 -15.69
N GLY A 145 10.95 -3.01 -14.68
CA GLY A 145 11.43 -3.18 -13.30
C GLY A 145 12.79 -2.54 -13.02
N ARG A 146 13.29 -1.70 -13.92
CA ARG A 146 14.52 -0.93 -13.76
C ARG A 146 14.22 0.56 -13.90
N ASP A 147 14.22 1.28 -12.78
CA ASP A 147 14.45 2.73 -12.83
C ASP A 147 15.85 3.02 -12.31
N THR A 148 16.60 3.78 -13.08
CA THR A 148 17.82 4.44 -12.62
C THR A 148 17.41 5.65 -11.80
N PHE A 149 17.80 5.71 -10.52
CA PHE A 149 17.79 6.96 -9.77
C PHE A 149 18.68 7.97 -10.48
N VAL A 150 18.09 8.91 -11.22
CA VAL A 150 18.82 10.06 -11.73
C VAL A 150 18.94 11.06 -10.58
N SER A 151 20.06 10.97 -9.86
CA SER A 151 20.49 12.03 -8.95
C SER A 151 20.71 13.30 -9.78
N ILE A 152 19.81 14.27 -9.65
CA ILE A 152 20.12 15.63 -10.11
C ILE A 152 20.93 16.26 -8.98
N SER A 153 22.25 16.29 -9.15
CA SER A 153 23.13 17.09 -8.31
C SER A 153 22.71 18.55 -8.46
N ALA A 154 22.43 19.21 -7.33
CA ALA A 154 22.19 20.66 -7.28
C ALA A 154 23.47 21.45 -7.58
#